data_AF-A0A293LJI1-F1
#
_entry.id   AF-A0A293LJI1-F1
#
_cell.length_a   1.000
_cell.length_b   1.000
_cell.length_c   1.000
_cell.angle_alpha   90.00
_cell.angle_beta   90.00
_cell.angle_gamma   90.00
#
_symmetry.space_group_name_H-M   'P 1'
#
loop_
_entity.id
_entity.type
_entity.pdbx_description
1 polymer ?
#
loop_
_entity_poly.entity_id
_entity_poly.type
_entity_poly.pdbx_seq_one_letter_code
_entity_poly.pdbx_strand_id
1 'polypeptide(L)'
;MTHTGERPFKCRFCEYAAAQKCTLQIHERTHLGDKPLVCDFCGYATGDPSTMRVHRRIHTGEKPYKCKQCSYAAASSRYLRDHERVHDKQKFYF
;
A
#
# COMPACT_ATOMS: atom_id res chain seq x y z
N MET A 1 -11.78 -12.64 18.60
CA MET A 1 -10.36 -12.39 18.31
C MET A 1 -10.12 -10.90 18.51
N THR A 2 -9.60 -10.52 19.67
CA THR A 2 -9.44 -9.12 20.09
C THR A 2 -8.15 -8.56 19.47
N HIS A 3 -8.26 -7.55 18.61
CA HIS A 3 -7.09 -6.88 18.05
C HIS A 3 -6.63 -5.83 19.07
N THR A 4 -5.71 -6.20 19.99
CA THR A 4 -5.30 -5.36 21.13
C THR A 4 -4.58 -4.07 20.73
N GLY A 5 -4.28 -3.87 19.44
CA GLY A 5 -3.61 -2.66 18.93
C GLY A 5 -2.17 -2.50 19.43
N GLU A 6 -1.65 -3.48 20.17
CA GLU A 6 -0.29 -3.48 20.69
C GLU A 6 0.72 -3.48 19.55
N ARG A 7 1.77 -2.67 19.71
CA ARG A 7 2.88 -2.53 18.76
C ARG A 7 4.20 -2.85 19.49
N PRO A 8 4.45 -4.13 19.83
CA PRO A 8 5.59 -4.50 20.66
C PRO A 8 6.93 -4.38 19.92
N PHE A 9 6.93 -4.40 18.58
CA PHE A 9 8.14 -4.38 17.78
C PHE A 9 8.57 -2.94 17.48
N LYS A 10 9.55 -2.41 18.22
CA LYS A 10 10.04 -1.04 18.04
C LYS A 10 11.18 -0.96 17.02
N CYS A 11 11.18 0.09 16.21
CA CYS A 11 12.26 0.41 15.29
C CYS A 11 13.48 0.92 16.06
N ARG A 12 14.66 0.50 15.60
CA ARG A 12 15.93 0.95 16.19
C ARG A 12 16.41 2.31 15.70
N PHE A 13 15.79 2.83 14.63
CA PHE A 13 16.20 4.07 13.96
C PHE A 13 15.24 5.25 14.20
N CYS A 14 14.01 4.98 14.66
CA CYS A 14 13.02 6.00 14.95
C CYS A 14 11.92 5.48 15.90
N GLU A 15 11.00 6.35 16.30
CA GLU A 15 9.89 6.03 17.22
C GLU A 15 8.78 5.14 16.60
N TYR A 16 8.96 4.64 15.38
CA TYR A 16 8.00 3.76 14.76
C TYR A 16 7.98 2.40 15.46
N ALA A 17 6.78 1.87 15.74
CA ALA A 17 6.59 0.50 16.20
C ALA A 17 5.64 -0.28 15.30
N ALA A 18 5.74 -1.60 15.23
CA ALA A 18 4.84 -2.44 14.46
C ALA A 18 4.15 -3.47 15.35
N ALA A 19 2.94 -3.86 14.95
CA ALA A 19 2.23 -4.99 15.55
C ALA A 19 2.85 -6.34 15.15
N GLN A 20 3.58 -6.38 14.04
CA GLN A 20 4.20 -7.59 13.49
C GLN A 20 5.68 -7.35 13.17
N LYS A 21 6.50 -8.37 13.44
CA LYS A 21 7.95 -8.33 13.18
C LYS A 21 8.27 -8.14 11.69
N CYS A 22 7.53 -8.78 10.79
CA CYS A 22 7.74 -8.63 9.34
C CYS A 22 7.51 -7.19 8.87
N THR A 23 6.47 -6.52 9.38
CA THR A 23 6.20 -5.11 9.12
C THR A 23 7.32 -4.22 9.63
N LEU A 24 7.87 -4.51 10.82
CA LEU A 24 9.03 -3.80 11.34
C LEU A 24 10.25 -3.99 10.43
N GLN A 25 10.54 -5.23 10.01
CA GLN A 25 11.68 -5.51 9.12
C GLN A 25 11.57 -4.77 7.78
N ILE A 26 10.39 -4.73 7.17
CA ILE A 26 10.15 -3.96 5.94
C ILE A 26 10.34 -2.47 6.20
N HIS A 27 9.88 -1.96 7.34
CA HIS A 27 10.11 -0.57 7.72
C HIS A 27 11.61 -0.27 7.93
N GLU A 28 12.37 -1.13 8.60
CA GLU A 28 13.80 -0.91 8.81
C GLU A 28 14.60 -0.81 7.50
N ARG A 29 14.17 -1.50 6.45
CA ARG A 29 14.75 -1.35 5.10
C ARG A 29 14.70 0.08 4.58
N THR A 30 13.71 0.89 4.98
CA THR A 30 13.63 2.29 4.55
C THR A 30 14.75 3.15 5.11
N HIS A 31 15.25 2.81 6.30
CA HIS A 31 16.40 3.50 6.90
C HIS A 31 17.72 3.07 6.25
N LEU A 32 17.83 1.79 5.90
CA LEU A 32 19.03 1.24 5.25
C LEU A 32 19.09 1.50 3.75
N GLY A 33 18.01 2.01 3.15
CA GLY A 33 17.89 2.10 1.69
C GLY A 33 17.83 0.75 0.98
N ASP A 34 17.59 -0.35 1.73
CA ASP A 34 17.59 -1.71 1.21
C ASP A 34 16.35 -1.97 0.35
N LYS A 35 16.56 -2.28 -0.93
CA LYS A 35 15.51 -2.48 -1.94
C LYS A 35 15.75 -3.79 -2.70
N PRO A 36 15.63 -4.95 -2.03
CA PRO A 36 15.95 -6.25 -2.62
C PRO A 36 15.00 -6.67 -3.74
N LEU A 37 13.80 -6.07 -3.83
CA LEU A 37 12.83 -6.42 -4.86
C LEU A 37 12.97 -5.45 -6.03
N VAL A 38 13.43 -5.96 -7.16
CA VAL A 38 13.54 -5.21 -8.42
C VAL A 38 12.39 -5.62 -9.35
N CYS A 39 11.85 -4.64 -10.07
CA CYS A 39 10.80 -4.85 -11.05
C CYS A 39 11.39 -5.39 -12.35
N ASP A 40 10.86 -6.51 -12.81
CA ASP A 40 11.30 -7.21 -14.01
C ASP A 40 11.03 -6.41 -15.31
N PHE A 41 10.19 -5.36 -15.24
CA PHE A 41 9.79 -4.56 -16.41
C PHE A 41 10.46 -3.19 -16.51
N CYS A 42 10.87 -2.56 -15.40
CA CYS A 42 11.29 -1.15 -15.45
C CYS A 42 12.38 -0.73 -14.45
N GLY A 43 13.13 -1.65 -13.84
CA GLY A 43 14.25 -1.32 -12.94
C GLY A 43 13.86 -0.65 -11.62
N TYR A 44 12.58 -0.30 -11.42
CA TYR A 44 12.06 0.16 -10.14
C TYR A 44 12.33 -0.88 -9.04
N ALA A 45 12.80 -0.44 -7.88
CA ALA A 45 13.10 -1.32 -6.75
C ALA A 45 12.42 -0.86 -5.45
N THR A 46 11.99 -1.80 -4.61
CA THR A 46 11.41 -1.55 -3.29
C THR A 46 11.75 -2.63 -2.27
N GLY A 47 11.72 -2.27 -0.98
CA GLY A 47 11.86 -3.22 0.13
C GLY A 47 10.55 -3.86 0.59
N ASP A 48 9.41 -3.38 0.08
CA ASP A 48 8.08 -3.88 0.43
C ASP A 48 7.47 -4.76 -0.69
N PRO A 49 7.24 -6.07 -0.44
CA PRO A 49 6.59 -6.96 -1.39
C PRO A 49 5.20 -6.50 -1.83
N SER A 50 4.43 -5.89 -0.93
CA SER A 50 3.07 -5.43 -1.25
C SER A 50 3.12 -4.28 -2.25
N THR A 51 4.03 -3.34 -2.05
CA THR A 51 4.32 -2.26 -2.99
C THR A 51 4.78 -2.80 -4.35
N MET A 52 5.70 -3.77 -4.38
CA MET A 52 6.14 -4.38 -5.65
C MET A 52 4.99 -5.05 -6.41
N ARG A 53 4.13 -5.79 -5.71
CA ARG A 53 2.96 -6.44 -6.32
C ARG A 53 2.00 -5.42 -6.95
N VAL A 54 1.70 -4.33 -6.26
CA VAL A 54 0.84 -3.26 -6.80
C VAL A 54 1.55 -2.54 -7.96
N HIS A 55 2.85 -2.28 -7.84
CA HIS A 55 3.63 -1.67 -8.90
C HIS A 55 3.58 -2.50 -10.19
N ARG A 56 3.74 -3.83 -10.14
CA ARG A 56 3.64 -4.69 -11.33
C ARG A 56 2.34 -4.53 -12.12
N ARG A 57 1.25 -4.14 -11.46
CA ARG A 57 -0.05 -3.89 -12.11
C ARG A 57 -0.05 -2.71 -13.07
N ILE A 58 0.90 -1.78 -12.97
CA ILE A 58 1.03 -0.70 -13.95
C ILE A 58 1.46 -1.24 -15.31
N HIS A 59 2.22 -2.34 -15.34
CA HIS A 59 2.70 -2.97 -16.56
C HIS A 59 1.65 -3.91 -17.15
N THR A 60 0.94 -4.66 -16.30
CA THR A 60 -0.10 -5.60 -16.76
C THR A 60 -1.44 -4.92 -17.03
N GLY A 61 -1.65 -3.71 -16.54
CA GLY A 61 -2.94 -3.01 -16.59
C GLY A 61 -3.99 -3.60 -15.64
N GLU A 62 -3.63 -4.52 -14.75
CA GLU A 62 -4.57 -5.17 -13.83
C GLU A 62 -5.18 -4.16 -12.85
N LYS A 63 -6.51 -4.04 -12.87
CA LYS A 63 -7.27 -3.14 -11.99
C LYS A 63 -8.37 -3.90 -11.26
N PRO A 64 -8.02 -4.67 -10.21
CA PRO A 64 -8.98 -5.57 -9.55
C PRO A 64 -9.99 -4.83 -8.67
N TYR A 65 -9.71 -3.59 -8.28
CA TYR A 65 -10.57 -2.81 -7.40
C TYR A 65 -11.51 -1.94 -8.22
N LYS A 66 -12.77 -2.35 -8.38
CA LYS A 66 -13.78 -1.63 -9.17
C LYS A 66 -14.61 -0.71 -8.28
N CYS A 67 -14.85 0.51 -8.75
CA CYS A 67 -15.82 1.41 -8.14
C CYS A 67 -17.23 0.86 -8.34
N LYS A 68 -18.08 0.99 -7.32
CA LYS A 68 -19.48 0.58 -7.39
C LYS A 68 -20.40 1.66 -7.99
N GLN A 69 -19.92 2.90 -8.05
CA GLN A 69 -20.72 4.06 -8.47
C GLN A 69 -20.42 4.50 -9.91
N CYS A 70 -19.29 4.08 -10.49
CA CYS A 70 -18.92 4.40 -11.87
C CYS A 70 -17.97 3.34 -12.45
N SER A 71 -17.59 3.49 -13.72
CA SER A 71 -16.70 2.58 -14.44
C SER A 71 -15.22 2.66 -14.04
N TYR A 72 -14.87 3.46 -13.03
CA TYR A 72 -13.48 3.59 -12.57
C TYR A 72 -13.00 2.29 -11.90
N ALA A 73 -11.77 1.88 -12.21
CA ALA A 73 -11.09 0.76 -11.56
C ALA A 73 -9.65 1.12 -11.21
N ALA A 74 -9.16 0.58 -10.10
CA ALA A 74 -7.85 0.88 -9.53
C ALA A 74 -6.98 -0.36 -9.35
N ALA A 75 -5.66 -0.14 -9.41
CA ALA A 75 -4.64 -1.16 -9.15
C ALA A 75 -4.46 -1.47 -7.65
N SER A 76 -4.95 -0.61 -6.74
CA SER A 76 -4.90 -0.80 -5.29
C SER A 76 -6.19 -0.34 -4.61
N SER A 77 -6.49 -0.94 -3.45
CA SER A 77 -7.64 -0.54 -2.62
C SER A 77 -7.50 0.89 -2.10
N ARG A 78 -6.26 1.34 -1.85
CA ARG A 78 -5.98 2.72 -1.43
C ARG A 78 -6.44 3.72 -2.47
N TYR A 79 -6.08 3.50 -3.73
CA TYR A 79 -6.49 4.37 -4.84
C TYR A 79 -8.00 4.33 -5.08
N LEU A 80 -8.63 3.17 -4.95
CA LEU A 80 -10.09 3.07 -5.03
C LEU A 80 -10.76 3.91 -3.92
N ARG A 81 -10.31 3.77 -2.67
CA ARG A 81 -10.85 4.53 -1.54
C ARG A 81 -10.70 6.04 -1.72
N ASP A 82 -9.53 6.47 -2.21
CA ASP A 82 -9.29 7.89 -2.45
C ASP A 82 -10.18 8.41 -3.60
N HIS A 83 -10.45 7.60 -4.62
CA HIS A 83 -11.43 7.91 -5.68
C HIS A 83 -12.88 7.96 -5.13
N GLU A 84 -13.28 7.04 -4.27
CA GLU A 84 -14.64 6.98 -3.74
C GLU A 84 -15.05 8.25 -2.99
N ARG A 85 -14.09 8.97 -2.40
CA ARG A 85 -14.31 10.29 -1.78
C ARG A 85 -14.83 11.36 -2.75
N VAL A 86 -14.61 11.19 -4.06
CA VAL A 86 -15.15 12.10 -5.08
C VAL A 86 -16.67 11.96 -5.17
N HIS A 87 -17.19 10.74 -5.05
CA HIS A 87 -18.64 10.50 -5.08
C HIS A 87 -19.34 11.02 -3.82
N ASP A 88 -18.67 10.99 -2.67
CA ASP A 88 -19.22 11.60 -1.45
C ASP A 88 -19.31 13.12 -1.55
N LYS A 89 -18.45 13.77 -2.35
CA LYS A 89 -18.59 15.21 -2.66
C LYS A 89 -19.67 15.49 -3.70
N GLN A 90 -19.94 14.56 -4.62
CA GLN A 90 -21.00 14.69 -5.62
C GLN A 90 -22.41 14.53 -5.03
N LYS A 91 -22.55 13.89 -3.86
CA LYS A 91 -23.83 13.76 -3.15
C LYS A 91 -24.42 15.07 -2.59
N PHE A 92 -23.65 16.16 -2.56
CA PHE A 92 -24.09 17.47 -2.04
C PHE A 92 -24.47 18.48 -3.12
N TYR A 93 -24.49 18.07 -4.40
CA TYR A 93 -24.85 18.93 -5.53
C TYR A 93 -26.22 18.58 -6.16
N PHE A 94 -27.04 17.78 -5.47
CA PHE A 94 -28.43 17.49 -5.83
C PHE A 94 -29.32 17.64 -4.61
#